data_AF-A0A150TBQ9-F1
#
_entry.id   AF-A0A150TBQ9-F1
#
_cell.length_a   1.000
_cell.length_b   1.000
_cell.length_c   1.000
_cell.angle_alpha   90.00
_cell.angle_beta   90.00
_cell.angle_gamma   90.00
#
_symmetry.space_group_name_H-M   'P 1'
#
loop_
_entity.id
_entity.type
_entity.pdbx_description
1 polymer ?
#
loop_
_entity_poly.entity_id
_entity_poly.type
_entity_poly.pdbx_seq_one_letter_code
_entity_poly.pdbx_strand_id
1 'polypeptide(L)'
;MVLAATGFSVGAIGLGVGAVAGALTLARSGALAEACPDDRCPPSRRDELGAANTLANVSNAGFAVLAIGAGVGVAGLLMLPAQGSPPRARAAVTPVLGPGVIGLRATF
;
A
#
# COMPACT_ATOMS: atom_id res chain seq x y z
N MET A 1 4.21 -16.12 5.18
CA MET A 1 4.10 -14.86 5.97
C MET A 1 5.27 -13.91 5.74
N VAL A 2 6.53 -14.39 5.66
CA VAL A 2 7.69 -13.51 5.45
C VAL A 2 7.56 -12.63 4.20
N LEU A 3 7.23 -13.22 3.04
CA LEU A 3 7.04 -12.46 1.79
C LEU A 3 5.95 -11.38 1.90
N ALA A 4 4.85 -11.71 2.58
CA ALA A 4 3.75 -10.78 2.81
C ALA A 4 4.21 -9.58 3.65
N ALA A 5 4.85 -9.85 4.80
CA ALA A 5 5.33 -8.82 5.70
C ALA A 5 6.38 -7.92 5.04
N THR A 6 7.40 -8.51 4.42
CA THR A 6 8.48 -7.74 3.77
C THR A 6 7.97 -6.97 2.56
N GLY A 7 7.11 -7.58 1.73
CA GLY A 7 6.54 -6.95 0.55
C GLY A 7 5.72 -5.71 0.89
N PHE A 8 4.80 -5.82 1.85
CA PHE A 8 3.98 -4.68 2.27
C PHE A 8 4.78 -3.61 2.99
N SER A 9 5.76 -3.95 3.83
CA SER A 9 6.61 -2.95 4.49
C SER A 9 7.43 -2.13 3.50
N VAL A 10 8.11 -2.80 2.55
CA VAL A 10 8.87 -2.12 1.50
C VAL A 10 7.94 -1.26 0.64
N GLY A 11 6.79 -1.81 0.26
CA GLY A 11 5.80 -1.08 -0.53
C GLY A 11 5.25 0.16 0.18
N ALA A 12 4.99 0.08 1.49
CA ALA A 12 4.51 1.21 2.29
C ALA A 12 5.53 2.34 2.37
N ILE A 13 6.82 2.02 2.50
CA ILE A 13 7.90 3.03 2.47
C ILE A 13 7.95 3.69 1.08
N GLY A 14 7.91 2.90 0.00
CA GLY A 14 7.89 3.40 -1.37
C GLY A 14 6.69 4.32 -1.65
N LEU A 15 5.50 3.96 -1.15
CA LEU A 15 4.30 4.79 -1.23
C LEU A 15 4.46 6.10 -0.46
N GLY A 16 5.00 6.07 0.76
CA GLY A 16 5.19 7.28 1.56
C GLY A 16 6.12 8.28 0.88
N VAL A 17 7.31 7.81 0.45
CA VAL A 17 8.27 8.64 -0.27
C VAL A 17 7.70 9.14 -1.59
N GLY A 18 7.06 8.24 -2.35
CA GLY A 18 6.46 8.55 -3.64
C GLY A 18 5.34 9.60 -3.54
N ALA A 19 4.44 9.46 -2.57
CA ALA A 19 3.34 10.40 -2.36
C ALA A 19 3.82 11.80 -1.98
N VAL A 20 4.81 11.91 -1.09
CA VAL A 20 5.39 13.21 -0.70
C VAL A 20 6.10 13.86 -1.88
N ALA A 21 6.95 13.11 -2.60
CA ALA A 21 7.65 13.62 -3.77
C ALA A 21 6.68 14.02 -4.89
N GLY A 22 5.62 13.23 -5.13
CA GLY A 22 4.58 13.52 -6.11
C GLY A 22 3.77 14.78 -5.76
N ALA A 23 3.36 14.94 -4.50
CA ALA A 23 2.66 16.15 -4.04
C ALA A 23 3.53 17.41 -4.21
N LEU A 24 4.81 17.32 -3.85
CA LEU A 24 5.75 18.42 -4.04
C LEU A 24 5.99 18.72 -5.52
N THR A 25 6.08 17.70 -6.36
CA THR A 25 6.18 17.86 -7.82
C THR A 25 4.98 18.64 -8.35
N LEU A 26 3.77 18.25 -7.95
CA LEU A 26 2.54 18.86 -8.43
C LEU A 26 2.42 20.35 -8.04
N ALA A 27 2.85 20.68 -6.82
CA ALA A 27 2.91 22.07 -6.35
C ALA A 27 3.91 22.91 -7.19
N ARG A 28 5.07 22.34 -7.51
CA ARG A 28 6.09 23.01 -8.33
C ARG A 28 5.69 23.11 -9.80
N SER A 29 5.09 22.07 -10.36
CA SER A 29 4.64 22.08 -11.75
C SER A 29 3.55 23.12 -11.97
N GLY A 30 2.64 23.33 -11.00
CA GLY A 30 1.65 24.41 -11.08
C GLY A 30 2.29 25.80 -11.19
N ALA A 31 3.27 26.08 -10.33
CA ALA A 31 4.01 27.35 -10.37
C ALA A 31 4.85 27.53 -11.66
N LEU A 32 5.32 26.43 -12.25
CA LEU A 32 6.08 26.46 -13.51
C LEU A 32 5.16 26.57 -14.74
N ALA A 33 3.96 26.01 -14.71
CA ALA A 33 3.00 26.08 -15.81
C ALA A 33 2.59 27.53 -16.12
N GLU A 34 2.48 28.37 -15.10
CA GLU A 34 2.21 29.81 -15.25
C GLU A 34 3.44 30.59 -15.75
N ALA A 35 4.65 30.07 -15.52
CA ALA A 35 5.91 30.77 -15.81
C ALA A 35 6.63 30.28 -17.07
N CYS A 36 6.20 29.16 -17.65
CA CYS A 36 6.82 28.53 -18.82
C CYS A 36 5.79 28.36 -19.95
N PRO A 37 5.65 29.36 -20.85
CA PRO A 37 4.79 29.22 -22.02
C PRO A 37 5.32 28.14 -22.97
N ASP A 38 4.41 27.33 -23.55
CA ASP A 38 4.73 26.28 -24.53
C ASP A 38 5.86 25.31 -24.12
N ASP A 39 5.90 24.91 -22.84
CA ASP A 39 6.94 24.04 -22.27
C ASP A 39 8.38 24.60 -22.39
N ARG A 40 8.51 25.91 -22.66
CA ARG A 40 9.79 26.59 -22.87
C ARG A 40 10.10 27.47 -21.67
N CYS A 41 10.84 26.90 -20.71
CA CYS A 41 11.25 27.66 -19.53
C CYS A 41 12.46 28.57 -19.81
N PRO A 42 12.46 29.83 -19.31
CA PRO A 42 13.61 30.71 -19.37
C PRO A 42 14.79 30.15 -18.55
N PRO A 43 16.05 30.55 -18.86
CA PRO A 43 17.24 30.02 -18.18
C PRO A 43 17.23 30.25 -16.66
N SER A 44 16.56 31.30 -16.17
CA SER A 44 16.38 31.60 -14.75
C SER A 44 15.54 30.57 -13.98
N ARG A 45 14.75 29.74 -14.66
CA ARG A 45 13.87 28.73 -14.05
C ARG A 45 14.39 27.29 -14.24
N ARG A 46 15.56 27.12 -14.86
CA ARG A 46 16.14 25.79 -15.14
C ARG A 46 16.39 24.97 -13.87
N ASP A 47 16.85 25.60 -12.81
CA ASP A 47 17.13 24.92 -11.54
C ASP A 47 15.85 24.42 -10.88
N GLU A 48 14.79 25.23 -10.88
CA GLU A 48 13.48 24.82 -10.37
C GLU A 48 12.86 23.69 -11.19
N LEU A 49 13.00 23.74 -12.52
CA LEU A 49 12.56 22.68 -13.42
C LEU A 49 13.35 21.39 -13.19
N GLY A 50 14.67 21.47 -13.00
CA GLY A 50 15.50 20.33 -12.65
C GLY A 50 15.10 19.70 -11.31
N ALA A 51 14.81 20.52 -10.30
CA ALA A 51 14.32 20.05 -9.01
C ALA A 51 12.95 19.36 -9.13
N ALA A 52 12.02 19.94 -9.88
CA ALA A 52 10.70 19.35 -10.13
C ALA A 52 10.81 17.99 -10.86
N ASN A 53 11.65 17.89 -11.88
CA ASN A 53 11.90 16.62 -12.58
C ASN A 53 12.58 15.59 -11.66
N THR A 54 13.50 16.01 -10.79
CA THR A 54 14.14 15.12 -9.82
C THR A 54 13.10 14.54 -8.86
N LEU A 55 12.23 15.38 -8.32
CA LEU A 55 11.12 14.93 -7.46
C LEU A 55 10.14 14.02 -8.22
N ALA A 56 9.85 14.31 -9.49
CA ALA A 56 9.02 13.45 -10.33
C ALA A 56 9.63 12.06 -10.51
N ASN A 57 10.94 11.98 -10.78
CA ASN A 57 11.65 10.71 -10.88
C ASN A 57 11.67 9.95 -9.55
N VAL A 58 11.85 10.64 -8.42
CA VAL A 58 11.76 10.03 -7.08
C VAL A 58 10.35 9.48 -6.83
N SER A 59 9.31 10.22 -7.22
CA SER A 59 7.91 9.77 -7.14
C SER A 59 7.68 8.50 -7.96
N ASN A 60 8.15 8.48 -9.21
CA ASN A 60 8.00 7.33 -10.09
C ASN A 60 8.74 6.10 -9.54
N ALA A 61 9.96 6.29 -9.03
CA ALA A 61 10.71 5.21 -8.37
C ALA A 61 9.99 4.70 -7.12
N GLY A 62 9.46 5.60 -6.27
CA GLY A 62 8.68 5.23 -5.09
C GLY A 62 7.43 4.40 -5.43
N PHE A 63 6.69 4.80 -6.46
CA PHE A 63 5.54 4.03 -6.93
C PHE A 63 5.91 2.70 -7.58
N ALA A 64 7.05 2.60 -8.27
CA ALA A 64 7.55 1.32 -8.77
C ALA A 64 7.89 0.36 -7.61
N VAL A 65 8.55 0.87 -6.56
CA VAL A 65 8.83 0.09 -5.34
C VAL A 65 7.53 -0.36 -4.66
N LEU A 66 6.53 0.54 -4.56
CA LEU A 66 5.20 0.19 -4.08
C LEU A 66 4.58 -0.95 -4.91
N ALA A 67 4.57 -0.82 -6.24
CA ALA A 67 3.95 -1.81 -7.12
C ALA A 67 4.59 -3.20 -6.96
N ILE A 68 5.93 -3.25 -6.92
CA ILE A 68 6.67 -4.50 -6.71
C ILE A 68 6.40 -5.07 -5.31
N GLY A 69 6.52 -4.24 -4.28
CA GLY A 69 6.30 -4.64 -2.88
C GLY A 69 4.88 -5.16 -2.64
N ALA A 70 3.88 -4.46 -3.17
CA ALA A 70 2.49 -4.89 -3.11
C ALA A 70 2.26 -6.21 -3.86
N GLY A 71 2.86 -6.37 -5.06
CA GLY A 71 2.79 -7.63 -5.82
C GLY A 71 3.39 -8.81 -5.04
N VAL A 72 4.58 -8.64 -4.46
CA VAL A 72 5.23 -9.65 -3.60
C VAL A 72 4.38 -9.94 -2.36
N GLY A 73 3.81 -8.90 -1.76
CA GLY A 73 2.98 -9.01 -0.57
C GLY A 73 1.71 -9.84 -0.81
N VAL A 74 0.99 -9.51 -1.89
CA VAL A 74 -0.21 -10.20 -2.34
C VAL A 74 0.10 -11.64 -2.75
N ALA A 75 1.17 -11.86 -3.53
CA ALA A 75 1.61 -13.22 -3.88
C ALA A 75 1.91 -14.05 -2.63
N GLY A 76 2.58 -13.46 -1.64
CA GLY A 76 2.84 -14.10 -0.35
C GLY A 76 1.58 -14.45 0.44
N LEU A 77 0.50 -13.68 0.32
CA LEU A 77 -0.81 -13.98 0.92
C LEU A 77 -1.55 -15.09 0.16
N LEU A 78 -1.48 -15.10 -1.18
CA LEU A 78 -2.13 -16.12 -2.00
C LEU A 78 -1.44 -17.48 -1.88
N MET A 79 -0.12 -17.49 -1.66
CA MET A 79 0.68 -18.68 -1.43
C MET A 79 0.65 -19.17 0.02
N LEU A 80 -0.08 -18.51 0.93
CA LEU A 80 -0.19 -19.00 2.29
C LEU A 80 -0.88 -20.37 2.28
N PRO A 81 -0.24 -21.44 2.77
CA PRO A 81 -0.95 -22.69 2.96
C PRO A 81 -2.11 -22.44 3.93
N ALA A 82 -3.27 -23.02 3.63
CA ALA A 82 -4.38 -23.06 4.57
C ALA A 82 -3.89 -23.82 5.81
N GLN A 83 -3.40 -23.09 6.80
CA GLN A 83 -3.03 -23.64 8.08
C GLN A 83 -4.34 -24.18 8.65
N GLY A 84 -4.54 -25.50 8.54
CA GLY A 84 -5.61 -26.20 9.24
C GLY A 84 -5.56 -25.69 10.67
N SER A 85 -6.67 -25.12 11.12
CA SER A 85 -6.76 -24.57 12.47
C SER A 85 -6.13 -25.59 13.42
N PRO A 86 -5.16 -25.23 14.28
CA PRO A 86 -4.86 -26.11 15.40
C PRO A 86 -6.21 -26.41 16.05
N PRO A 87 -6.48 -27.63 16.53
CA PRO A 87 -7.60 -27.84 17.42
C PRO A 87 -7.31 -26.95 18.64
N ARG A 88 -7.68 -25.66 18.55
CA ARG A 88 -8.13 -24.88 19.67
C ARG A 88 -9.08 -25.85 20.34
N ALA A 89 -8.83 -26.16 21.62
CA ALA A 89 -9.88 -26.65 22.49
C ALA A 89 -11.05 -25.68 22.27
N ARG A 90 -11.93 -26.05 21.34
CA ARG A 90 -13.01 -25.19 20.88
C ARG A 90 -13.99 -25.40 21.99
N ALA A 91 -14.00 -24.45 22.92
CA ALA A 91 -15.20 -24.10 23.63
C ALA A 91 -16.27 -23.85 22.55
N ALA A 92 -16.94 -24.91 22.14
CA ALA A 92 -17.92 -24.89 21.08
C ALA A 92 -19.26 -24.74 21.77
N VAL A 93 -19.89 -23.59 21.56
CA VAL A 93 -21.25 -23.35 22.01
C VAL A 93 -22.16 -23.63 20.82
N THR A 94 -22.85 -24.76 20.84
CA THR A 94 -23.84 -25.10 19.81
C THR A 94 -25.24 -24.73 20.30
N PRO A 95 -26.01 -23.91 19.55
CA PRO A 95 -27.40 -23.66 19.89
C PRO A 95 -28.20 -24.94 19.64
N VAL A 96 -29.04 -25.30 20.61
CA VAL A 96 -29.95 -26.44 20.51
C VAL A 96 -31.36 -25.88 20.42
N LEU A 97 -32.01 -26.12 19.27
CA LEU A 97 -33.43 -25.84 19.06
C LEU A 97 -34.18 -27.15 18.94
N GLY A 98 -35.30 -27.25 19.66
CA GLY A 98 -36.25 -28.36 19.56
C GLY A 98 -37.65 -27.91 19.96
N PRO A 99 -38.67 -28.77 19.79
CA PRO A 99 -40.04 -28.43 20.15
C PRO A 99 -40.15 -28.12 21.65
N GLY A 100 -40.40 -26.84 21.98
CA GLY A 100 -40.49 -26.37 23.36
C GLY A 100 -39.15 -26.12 24.07
N VAL A 101 -38.01 -26.26 23.39
CA VAL A 101 -36.67 -26.06 24.00
C VAL A 101 -35.80 -25.14 23.15
N ILE A 102 -35.21 -24.15 23.81
CA ILE A 102 -34.14 -23.31 23.28
C ILE A 102 -33.03 -23.35 24.32
N GLY A 103 -31.84 -23.75 23.91
CA GLY A 103 -30.69 -23.88 24.80
C GLY A 103 -29.36 -23.72 24.10
N LEU A 104 -28.29 -23.74 24.90
CA LEU A 104 -26.91 -23.66 24.43
C LEU A 104 -26.15 -24.85 25.03
N ARG A 105 -25.39 -25.57 24.21
CA ARG A 105 -24.52 -26.66 24.65
C ARG A 105 -23.08 -26.23 24.52
N ALA A 106 -22.34 -26.19 25.61
CA ALA A 106 -20.90 -25.91 25.61
C ALA A 106 -20.12 -27.23 25.76
N THR A 107 -19.10 -27.42 24.94
CA THR A 107 -18.08 -28.47 25.14
C THR A 107 -16.75 -27.81 25.45
N PHE A 108 -16.13 -28.15 26.58
CA PHE A 108 -14.84 -27.61 27.04
C PHE A 108 -13.78 -28.70 27.12
#